data_AF-A0A1E3H3X6-F1
#
_entry.id   AF-A0A1E3H3X6-F1
#
_cell.length_a   1.000
_cell.length_b   1.000
_cell.length_c   1.000
_cell.angle_alpha   90.00
_cell.angle_beta   90.00
_cell.angle_gamma   90.00
#
_symmetry.space_group_name_H-M   'P 1'
#
loop_
_entity.id
_entity.type
_entity.pdbx_description
1 polymer ?
#
loop_
_entity_poly.entity_id
_entity_poly.type
_entity_poly.pdbx_seq_one_letter_code
_entity_poly.pdbx_strand_id
1 'polypeptide(L)'
;MALIAGTSTCVMALSDGPRPVPGVWGPYLGAVLPGLWLAEAGQSATGALLDHIIAWHGAGGVPEADMHRRICTRIDELRAVEGPHLAGRLHVLPDFHGNRSPLADPRAVGVVSGLTLDASFDSLCRLYFRTCVGIALGIRHIVDALDAGGFRIDTLHVAGGHLKNPLLMELYADAAGCTVVASAAEDAVLLGSAMVAATAAGLHPDLGAAATAMDQGGDTRAPDPAAAQRFDVDYGIFLAMHAQRREIDAMSD
;
A
#
# COMPACT_ATOMS: atom_id res chain seq x y z
N MET A 1 -9.48 6.78 -5.12
CA MET A 1 -9.47 5.98 -3.88
C MET A 1 -8.50 6.59 -2.89
N ALA A 2 -8.84 6.68 -1.60
CA ALA A 2 -7.92 7.20 -0.59
C ALA A 2 -7.06 6.06 0.00
N LEU A 3 -5.78 6.33 0.20
CA LEU A 3 -4.78 5.43 0.78
C LEU A 3 -4.12 6.10 1.98
N ILE A 4 -4.61 5.79 3.18
CA ILE A 4 -4.09 6.35 4.43
C ILE A 4 -3.02 5.39 4.95
N ALA A 5 -1.76 5.70 4.64
CA ALA A 5 -0.65 4.76 4.71
C ALA A 5 0.38 5.14 5.79
N GLY A 6 0.59 4.23 6.74
CA GLY A 6 1.52 4.37 7.87
C GLY A 6 1.92 3.00 8.42
N THR A 7 1.89 2.82 9.74
CA THR A 7 2.15 1.53 10.41
C THR A 7 1.35 0.39 9.77
N SER A 8 0.08 0.65 9.51
CA SER A 8 -0.81 -0.13 8.63
C SER A 8 -1.33 0.80 7.54
N THR A 9 -2.03 0.25 6.54
CA THR A 9 -2.64 1.06 5.48
C THR A 9 -4.15 0.80 5.40
N CYS A 10 -4.93 1.87 5.51
CA CYS A 10 -6.37 1.87 5.27
C CYS A 10 -6.65 2.36 3.84
N VAL A 11 -7.58 1.70 3.16
CA VAL A 11 -7.97 1.98 1.78
C VAL A 11 -9.47 2.27 1.75
N MET A 12 -9.86 3.43 1.24
CA MET A 12 -11.26 3.86 1.23
C MET A 12 -11.71 4.22 -0.19
N ALA A 13 -12.80 3.60 -0.64
CA ALA A 13 -13.46 3.90 -1.90
C ALA A 13 -14.91 4.31 -1.64
N LEU A 14 -15.35 5.37 -2.32
CA LEU A 14 -16.73 5.86 -2.25
C LEU A 14 -17.48 5.50 -3.52
N SER A 15 -18.80 5.29 -3.40
CA SER A 15 -19.68 5.01 -4.53
C SER A 15 -21.08 5.57 -4.31
N ASP A 16 -21.82 5.72 -5.41
CA ASP A 16 -23.20 6.21 -5.47
C ASP A 16 -24.26 5.15 -5.09
N GLY A 17 -23.87 3.88 -5.00
CA GLY A 17 -24.72 2.75 -4.65
C GLY A 17 -23.97 1.67 -3.88
N PRO A 18 -24.67 0.74 -3.22
CA PRO A 18 -24.03 -0.31 -2.44
C PRO A 18 -23.28 -1.29 -3.36
N ARG A 19 -21.97 -1.46 -3.12
CA ARG A 19 -21.09 -2.38 -3.85
C ARG A 19 -20.38 -3.33 -2.87
N PRO A 20 -20.98 -4.50 -2.54
CA PRO A 20 -20.33 -5.48 -1.67
C PRO A 20 -19.14 -6.13 -2.38
N VAL A 21 -17.99 -6.15 -1.71
CA VAL A 21 -16.74 -6.74 -2.22
C VAL A 21 -16.26 -7.77 -1.18
N PRO A 22 -16.06 -9.05 -1.55
CA PRO A 22 -15.54 -10.05 -0.63
C PRO A 22 -14.20 -9.61 0.02
N GLY A 23 -14.13 -9.78 1.34
CA GLY A 23 -12.95 -9.41 2.14
C GLY A 23 -12.64 -7.91 2.24
N VAL A 24 -13.62 -7.07 1.90
CA VAL A 24 -13.61 -5.62 2.10
C VAL A 24 -14.81 -5.26 2.99
N TRP A 25 -14.61 -4.37 3.96
CA TRP A 25 -15.65 -3.93 4.86
C TRP A 25 -16.60 -2.94 4.17
N GLY A 26 -17.86 -2.93 4.62
CA GLY A 26 -18.95 -2.18 3.99
C GLY A 26 -19.83 -3.06 3.10
N PRO A 27 -20.68 -2.46 2.26
CA PRO A 27 -20.78 -1.02 1.99
C PRO A 27 -21.50 -0.26 3.13
N TYR A 28 -20.91 0.83 3.61
CA TYR A 28 -21.46 1.67 4.68
C TYR A 28 -22.04 2.98 4.13
N LEU A 29 -23.36 3.17 4.20
CA LEU A 29 -24.02 4.40 3.76
C LEU A 29 -23.74 5.55 4.72
N GLY A 30 -23.27 6.69 4.19
CA GLY A 30 -23.13 7.93 4.95
C GLY A 30 -21.99 7.93 5.97
N ALA A 31 -21.10 6.93 5.94
CA ALA A 31 -20.02 6.79 6.92
C ALA A 31 -18.95 7.89 6.82
N VAL A 32 -18.76 8.47 5.63
CA VAL A 32 -17.80 9.56 5.39
C VAL A 32 -18.51 10.79 4.84
N LEU A 33 -19.17 10.65 3.69
CA LEU A 33 -19.95 11.71 3.05
C LEU A 33 -21.43 11.32 3.02
N PRO A 34 -22.36 12.25 3.35
CA PRO A 34 -23.79 12.00 3.22
C PRO A 34 -24.16 11.54 1.81
N GLY A 35 -25.02 10.53 1.71
CA GLY A 35 -25.52 10.02 0.42
C GLY A 35 -24.56 9.12 -0.36
N LEU A 36 -23.33 8.89 0.11
CA LEU A 36 -22.37 7.98 -0.52
C LEU A 36 -22.14 6.71 0.32
N TRP A 37 -21.77 5.63 -0.36
CA TRP A 37 -21.43 4.34 0.24
C TRP A 37 -19.92 4.17 0.32
N LEU A 38 -19.40 3.84 1.51
CA LEU A 38 -17.99 3.53 1.76
C LEU A 38 -17.74 2.03 1.65
N ALA A 39 -16.73 1.65 0.87
CA ALA A 39 -16.01 0.38 1.00
C ALA A 39 -14.64 0.65 1.65
N GLU A 40 -14.33 -0.10 2.71
CA GLU A 40 -13.07 0.02 3.45
C GLU A 40 -12.28 -1.28 3.37
N ALA A 41 -11.10 -1.21 2.76
CA ALA A 41 -10.12 -2.29 2.71
C ALA A 41 -8.87 -1.91 3.51
N GLY A 42 -7.95 -2.85 3.70
CA GLY A 42 -6.67 -2.49 4.31
C GLY A 42 -5.61 -3.56 4.25
N GLN A 43 -4.40 -3.12 4.60
CA GLN A 43 -3.24 -3.97 4.85
C GLN A 43 -2.86 -3.82 6.32
N SER A 44 -2.86 -4.92 7.08
CA SER A 44 -2.68 -4.90 8.52
C SER A 44 -1.29 -4.44 8.97
N ALA A 45 -0.26 -4.68 8.17
CA ALA A 45 1.11 -4.23 8.43
C ALA A 45 1.74 -3.75 7.13
N THR A 46 2.17 -2.49 7.09
CA THR A 46 2.89 -1.92 5.95
C THR A 46 4.16 -1.24 6.43
N GLY A 47 4.07 -0.09 7.10
CA GLY A 47 5.22 0.53 7.78
C GLY A 47 5.79 -0.41 8.85
N ALA A 48 4.92 -1.03 9.66
CA ALA A 48 5.34 -2.01 10.66
C ALA A 48 6.06 -3.23 10.06
N LEU A 49 5.68 -3.64 8.83
CA LEU A 49 6.37 -4.73 8.14
C LEU A 49 7.78 -4.30 7.72
N LEU A 50 7.94 -3.08 7.22
CA LEU A 50 9.25 -2.54 6.87
C LEU A 50 10.16 -2.39 8.10
N ASP A 51 9.61 -1.91 9.22
CA ASP A 51 10.31 -1.85 10.50
C ASP A 51 10.73 -3.25 10.97
N HIS A 52 9.82 -4.23 10.83
CA HIS A 52 10.08 -5.62 11.17
C HIS A 52 11.22 -6.22 10.33
N ILE A 53 11.25 -5.99 9.01
CA ILE A 53 12.32 -6.48 8.13
C ILE A 53 13.68 -5.92 8.54
N ILE A 54 13.74 -4.64 8.92
CA ILE A 54 14.97 -4.03 9.44
C ILE A 54 15.39 -4.66 10.75
N ALA A 55 14.46 -4.86 11.68
CA ALA A 55 14.78 -5.44 12.99
C ALA A 55 15.12 -6.93 12.91
N TRP A 56 14.55 -7.66 11.95
CA TRP A 56 14.72 -9.11 11.79
C TRP A 56 16.03 -9.48 11.11
N HIS A 57 16.50 -8.68 10.15
CA HIS A 57 17.69 -9.00 9.38
C HIS A 57 18.98 -8.74 10.18
N GLY A 58 19.97 -9.64 10.10
CA GLY A 58 21.21 -9.55 10.89
C GLY A 58 22.09 -8.32 10.60
N ALA A 59 22.08 -7.81 9.37
CA ALA A 59 22.72 -6.53 9.00
C ALA A 59 21.82 -5.29 9.24
N GLY A 60 20.67 -5.48 9.87
CA GLY A 60 19.75 -4.42 10.24
C GLY A 60 20.13 -3.73 11.55
N GLY A 61 19.13 -3.24 12.27
CA GLY A 61 19.33 -2.47 13.48
C GLY A 61 18.01 -1.88 13.99
N VAL A 62 18.07 -0.70 14.61
CA VAL A 62 16.86 -0.01 15.06
C VAL A 62 16.13 0.58 13.83
N PRO A 63 14.83 0.29 13.64
CA PRO A 63 14.05 0.79 12.51
C PRO A 63 13.65 2.25 12.72
N GLU A 64 14.64 3.14 12.60
CA GLU A 64 14.46 4.58 12.66
C GLU A 64 14.58 5.22 11.27
N ALA A 65 14.12 6.47 11.15
CA ALA A 65 14.09 7.19 9.87
C ALA A 65 15.45 7.22 9.14
N ASP A 66 16.57 7.30 9.88
CA ASP A 66 17.91 7.24 9.29
C ASP A 66 18.23 5.88 8.65
N MET A 67 17.82 4.78 9.29
CA MET A 67 18.01 3.44 8.74
C MET A 67 17.19 3.25 7.45
N HIS A 68 15.93 3.69 7.45
CA HIS A 68 15.11 3.67 6.23
C HIS A 68 15.73 4.47 5.10
N ARG A 69 16.21 5.70 5.38
CA ARG A 69 16.89 6.54 4.39
C ARG A 69 18.13 5.85 3.84
N ARG A 70 18.99 5.32 4.70
CA ARG A 70 20.22 4.62 4.31
C ARG A 70 19.92 3.42 3.40
N ILE A 71 18.89 2.64 3.73
CA ILE A 71 18.45 1.50 2.91
C ILE A 71 17.92 1.99 1.56
N CYS A 72 17.05 3.00 1.52
CA CYS A 72 16.51 3.52 0.27
C CYS A 72 17.60 4.07 -0.65
N THR A 73 18.54 4.85 -0.11
CA THR A 73 19.71 5.32 -0.87
C THR A 73 20.52 4.17 -1.45
N ARG A 74 20.78 3.13 -0.65
CA ARG A 74 21.51 1.95 -1.14
C ARG A 74 20.73 1.17 -2.21
N ILE A 75 19.39 1.09 -2.09
CA ILE A 75 18.53 0.49 -3.12
C ILE A 75 18.68 1.27 -4.44
N ASP A 76 18.68 2.60 -4.40
CA ASP A 76 18.85 3.41 -5.62
C ASP A 76 20.21 3.17 -6.29
N GLU A 77 21.29 3.09 -5.51
CA GLU A 77 22.63 2.73 -6.00
C GLU A 77 22.64 1.34 -6.65
N LEU A 78 22.02 0.35 -6.01
CA LEU A 78 21.94 -1.02 -6.54
C LEU A 78 21.10 -1.07 -7.83
N ARG A 79 19.97 -0.35 -7.88
CA ARG A 79 19.11 -0.25 -9.08
C ARG A 79 19.84 0.42 -10.24
N ALA A 80 20.71 1.38 -9.98
CA ALA A 80 21.53 2.02 -11.01
C ALA A 80 22.54 1.07 -11.67
N VAL A 81 23.03 0.08 -10.91
CA VAL A 81 24.03 -0.90 -11.40
C VAL A 81 23.38 -2.15 -11.99
N GLU A 82 22.37 -2.70 -11.31
CA GLU A 82 21.74 -3.99 -11.66
C GLU A 82 20.45 -3.83 -12.45
N GLY A 83 19.98 -2.60 -12.58
CA GLY A 83 18.78 -2.25 -13.32
C GLY A 83 17.49 -2.32 -12.49
N PRO A 84 16.34 -2.06 -13.15
CA PRO A 84 15.05 -1.95 -12.50
C PRO A 84 14.53 -3.28 -11.92
N HIS A 85 15.12 -4.42 -12.29
CA HIS A 85 14.72 -5.75 -11.81
C HIS A 85 15.57 -6.22 -10.62
N LEU A 86 15.97 -5.29 -9.75
CA LEU A 86 16.76 -5.57 -8.55
C LEU A 86 16.14 -6.72 -7.76
N ALA A 87 16.97 -7.72 -7.44
CA ALA A 87 16.56 -8.91 -6.69
C ALA A 87 15.35 -9.68 -7.31
N GLY A 88 15.31 -9.80 -8.62
CA GLY A 88 14.23 -10.44 -9.38
C GLY A 88 13.89 -11.90 -9.06
N ARG A 89 14.73 -12.59 -8.27
CA ARG A 89 14.48 -13.96 -7.77
C ARG A 89 13.99 -14.00 -6.33
N LEU A 90 13.91 -12.86 -5.65
CA LEU A 90 13.45 -12.72 -4.27
C LEU A 90 12.02 -12.16 -4.30
N HIS A 91 11.09 -12.82 -3.63
CA HIS A 91 9.68 -12.42 -3.60
C HIS A 91 9.15 -12.45 -2.17
N VAL A 92 8.32 -11.47 -1.83
CA VAL A 92 7.75 -11.31 -0.50
C VAL A 92 6.24 -11.20 -0.60
N LEU A 93 5.55 -12.10 0.10
CA LEU A 93 4.13 -12.00 0.37
C LEU A 93 3.95 -11.32 1.74
N PRO A 94 3.30 -10.15 1.83
CA PRO A 94 3.43 -9.23 2.95
C PRO A 94 2.49 -9.52 4.14
N ASP A 95 1.76 -10.64 4.14
CA ASP A 95 0.76 -10.99 5.16
C ASP A 95 1.38 -11.45 6.50
N PHE A 96 2.41 -10.76 7.02
CA PHE A 96 3.08 -11.09 8.28
C PHE A 96 2.19 -10.88 9.51
N HIS A 97 1.04 -10.23 9.33
CA HIS A 97 0.05 -9.98 10.38
C HIS A 97 -1.37 -10.26 9.87
N GLY A 98 -1.54 -11.38 9.15
CA GLY A 98 -2.79 -11.70 8.47
C GLY A 98 -3.02 -10.87 7.21
N ASN A 99 -4.01 -11.28 6.42
CA ASN A 99 -4.50 -10.54 5.28
C ASN A 99 -5.88 -9.96 5.60
N ARG A 100 -5.97 -8.65 5.81
CA ARG A 100 -7.26 -7.99 6.03
C ARG A 100 -8.07 -7.95 4.74
N SER A 101 -7.46 -7.51 3.64
CA SER A 101 -8.11 -7.45 2.34
C SER A 101 -7.15 -7.87 1.20
N PRO A 102 -7.67 -8.51 0.14
CA PRO A 102 -9.07 -8.91 -0.06
C PRO A 102 -9.40 -10.32 0.49
N LEU A 103 -8.47 -11.03 1.13
CA LEU A 103 -8.70 -12.42 1.53
C LEU A 103 -9.50 -12.55 2.83
N ALA A 104 -9.49 -11.52 3.69
CA ALA A 104 -10.10 -11.55 5.03
C ALA A 104 -9.69 -12.79 5.85
N ASP A 105 -8.41 -13.09 5.81
CA ASP A 105 -7.81 -14.22 6.51
C ASP A 105 -6.83 -13.71 7.59
N PRO A 106 -7.24 -13.67 8.87
CA PRO A 106 -6.36 -13.25 9.96
C PRO A 106 -5.27 -14.28 10.29
N ARG A 107 -5.35 -15.51 9.77
CA ARG A 107 -4.36 -16.57 9.98
C ARG A 107 -3.30 -16.62 8.90
N ALA A 108 -3.50 -15.90 7.79
CA ALA A 108 -2.52 -15.77 6.74
C ALA A 108 -1.15 -15.33 7.30
N VAL A 109 -0.10 -15.97 6.80
CA VAL A 109 1.29 -15.68 7.18
C VAL A 109 2.10 -15.16 6.00
N GLY A 110 3.17 -14.44 6.33
CA GLY A 110 4.14 -13.95 5.36
C GLY A 110 4.93 -15.08 4.72
N VAL A 111 5.36 -14.89 3.47
CA VAL A 111 6.22 -15.83 2.74
C VAL A 111 7.37 -15.06 2.12
N VAL A 112 8.59 -15.54 2.30
CA VAL A 112 9.79 -15.04 1.62
C VAL A 112 10.38 -16.17 0.79
N SER A 113 10.41 -15.99 -0.53
CA SER A 113 10.95 -16.96 -1.48
C SER A 113 12.20 -16.42 -2.15
N GLY A 114 13.21 -17.26 -2.37
CA GLY A 114 14.45 -16.87 -3.03
C GLY A 114 15.58 -16.41 -2.11
N LEU A 115 15.55 -16.82 -0.84
CA LEU A 115 16.62 -16.54 0.12
C LEU A 115 17.94 -17.23 -0.29
N THR A 116 19.05 -16.57 0.05
CA THR A 116 20.42 -17.11 -0.09
C THR A 116 21.12 -17.02 1.27
N LEU A 117 22.39 -17.46 1.35
CA LEU A 117 23.21 -17.32 2.56
C LEU A 117 23.80 -15.91 2.73
N ASP A 118 23.52 -14.97 1.83
CA ASP A 118 23.98 -13.59 1.96
C ASP A 118 23.26 -12.90 3.13
N ALA A 119 24.06 -12.40 4.07
CA ALA A 119 23.62 -11.66 5.25
C ALA A 119 24.19 -10.23 5.29
N SER A 120 24.64 -9.71 4.15
CA SER A 120 25.20 -8.37 4.01
C SER A 120 24.15 -7.26 4.17
N PHE A 121 24.60 -6.01 4.19
CA PHE A 121 23.68 -4.88 4.12
C PHE A 121 22.96 -4.82 2.76
N ASP A 122 23.57 -5.31 1.69
CA ASP A 122 22.94 -5.35 0.37
C ASP A 122 21.81 -6.41 0.33
N SER A 123 21.95 -7.55 1.02
CA SER A 123 20.85 -8.51 1.15
C SER A 123 19.66 -7.93 1.92
N LEU A 124 19.91 -7.14 2.97
CA LEU A 124 18.86 -6.36 3.64
C LEU A 124 18.17 -5.40 2.67
N CYS A 125 18.93 -4.62 1.90
CA CYS A 125 18.37 -3.67 0.94
C CYS A 125 17.50 -4.37 -0.12
N ARG A 126 17.92 -5.54 -0.61
CA ARG A 126 17.13 -6.36 -1.54
C ARG A 126 15.85 -6.88 -0.91
N LEU A 127 15.92 -7.40 0.31
CA LEU A 127 14.75 -7.89 1.03
C LEU A 127 13.77 -6.75 1.33
N TYR A 128 14.26 -5.60 1.76
CA TYR A 128 13.47 -4.40 1.99
C TYR A 128 12.78 -3.93 0.70
N PHE A 129 13.53 -3.82 -0.41
CA PHE A 129 12.99 -3.47 -1.72
C PHE A 129 11.86 -4.44 -2.14
N ARG A 130 12.08 -5.75 -2.05
CA ARG A 130 11.07 -6.75 -2.43
C ARG A 130 9.89 -6.80 -1.47
N THR A 131 10.08 -6.38 -0.22
CA THR A 131 8.99 -6.13 0.74
C THR A 131 8.13 -4.93 0.31
N CYS A 132 8.76 -3.81 -0.09
CA CYS A 132 8.03 -2.67 -0.66
C CYS A 132 7.24 -3.05 -1.92
N VAL A 133 7.83 -3.87 -2.81
CA VAL A 133 7.12 -4.42 -3.97
C VAL A 133 5.92 -5.26 -3.54
N GLY A 134 6.09 -6.17 -2.58
CA GLY A 134 4.98 -6.97 -2.03
C GLY A 134 3.86 -6.12 -1.45
N ILE A 135 4.17 -5.05 -0.71
CA ILE A 135 3.20 -4.08 -0.18
C ILE A 135 2.43 -3.41 -1.33
N ALA A 136 3.12 -2.93 -2.36
CA ALA A 136 2.49 -2.28 -3.51
C ALA A 136 1.61 -3.24 -4.33
N LEU A 137 2.05 -4.48 -4.53
CA LEU A 137 1.24 -5.53 -5.17
C LEU A 137 0.02 -5.92 -4.33
N GLY A 138 0.11 -5.83 -3.00
CA GLY A 138 -1.06 -5.96 -2.13
C GLY A 138 -2.10 -4.86 -2.36
N ILE A 139 -1.67 -3.62 -2.65
CA ILE A 139 -2.59 -2.55 -3.09
C ILE A 139 -3.19 -2.88 -4.45
N ARG A 140 -2.40 -3.35 -5.42
CA ARG A 140 -2.94 -3.83 -6.71
C ARG A 140 -4.00 -4.91 -6.50
N HIS A 141 -3.77 -5.86 -5.61
CA HIS A 141 -4.72 -6.92 -5.30
C HIS A 141 -6.03 -6.39 -4.70
N ILE A 142 -5.96 -5.36 -3.85
CA ILE A 142 -7.14 -4.65 -3.34
C ILE A 142 -7.86 -3.91 -4.46
N VAL A 143 -7.13 -3.21 -5.33
CA VAL A 143 -7.69 -2.50 -6.49
C VAL A 143 -8.43 -3.47 -7.40
N ASP A 144 -7.81 -4.59 -7.78
CA ASP A 144 -8.42 -5.60 -8.65
C ASP A 144 -9.70 -6.19 -8.01
N ALA A 145 -9.71 -6.41 -6.69
CA ALA A 145 -10.89 -6.88 -5.98
C ALA A 145 -12.03 -5.83 -5.95
N LEU A 146 -11.69 -4.55 -5.75
CA LEU A 146 -12.67 -3.45 -5.81
C LEU A 146 -13.22 -3.29 -7.23
N ASP A 147 -12.37 -3.31 -8.25
CA ASP A 147 -12.78 -3.21 -9.65
C ASP A 147 -13.69 -4.38 -10.06
N ALA A 148 -13.40 -5.60 -9.59
CA ALA A 148 -14.27 -6.75 -9.77
C ALA A 148 -15.65 -6.58 -9.09
N GLY A 149 -15.72 -5.84 -7.99
CA GLY A 149 -16.97 -5.43 -7.34
C GLY A 149 -17.66 -4.21 -7.95
N GLY A 150 -17.18 -3.74 -9.10
CA GLY A 150 -17.80 -2.66 -9.87
C GLY A 150 -17.33 -1.26 -9.49
N PHE A 151 -16.21 -1.12 -8.78
CA PHE A 151 -15.49 0.15 -8.72
C PHE A 151 -14.69 0.37 -10.03
N ARG A 152 -14.15 1.59 -10.18
CA ARG A 152 -13.23 1.96 -11.25
C ARG A 152 -12.13 2.80 -10.64
N ILE A 153 -11.11 2.15 -10.11
CA ILE A 153 -10.03 2.84 -9.42
C ILE A 153 -8.89 3.10 -10.41
N ASP A 154 -8.66 4.37 -10.73
CA ASP A 154 -7.53 4.82 -11.56
C ASP A 154 -6.53 5.70 -10.80
N THR A 155 -6.90 6.15 -9.59
CA THR A 155 -6.17 7.16 -8.83
C THR A 155 -6.13 6.81 -7.33
N LEU A 156 -4.93 6.85 -6.76
CA LEU A 156 -4.62 6.66 -5.35
C LEU A 156 -4.27 8.01 -4.71
N HIS A 157 -5.14 8.53 -3.85
CA HIS A 157 -4.86 9.71 -3.04
C HIS A 157 -4.17 9.26 -1.75
N VAL A 158 -2.85 9.43 -1.70
CA VAL A 158 -2.02 8.92 -0.61
C VAL A 158 -1.80 10.00 0.44
N ALA A 159 -1.97 9.62 1.70
CA ALA A 159 -1.63 10.43 2.86
C ALA A 159 -0.96 9.58 3.95
N GLY A 160 -0.31 10.23 4.91
CA GLY A 160 0.31 9.57 6.07
C GLY A 160 1.81 9.33 5.92
N GLY A 161 2.36 8.51 6.81
CA GLY A 161 3.82 8.32 6.97
C GLY A 161 4.54 7.80 5.73
N HIS A 162 3.85 7.07 4.84
CA HIS A 162 4.45 6.55 3.61
C HIS A 162 4.86 7.63 2.61
N LEU A 163 4.30 8.84 2.70
CA LEU A 163 4.73 9.99 1.88
C LEU A 163 6.23 10.30 2.02
N LYS A 164 6.84 9.91 3.15
CA LYS A 164 8.28 10.09 3.43
C LYS A 164 9.16 9.05 2.74
N ASN A 165 8.57 8.05 2.09
CA ASN A 165 9.28 6.97 1.41
C ASN A 165 9.07 7.08 -0.11
N PRO A 166 10.00 7.75 -0.84
CA PRO A 166 9.84 7.98 -2.28
C PRO A 166 9.79 6.67 -3.09
N LEU A 167 10.47 5.62 -2.62
CA LEU A 167 10.42 4.30 -3.24
C LEU A 167 9.01 3.70 -3.20
N LEU A 168 8.31 3.77 -2.08
CA LEU A 168 6.92 3.29 -2.01
C LEU A 168 5.98 4.11 -2.90
N MET A 169 6.16 5.42 -2.94
CA MET A 169 5.36 6.31 -3.78
C MET A 169 5.53 5.99 -5.27
N GLU A 170 6.76 5.67 -5.71
CA GLU A 170 7.04 5.14 -7.05
C GLU A 170 6.32 3.81 -7.28
N LEU A 171 6.51 2.85 -6.38
CA LEU A 171 6.00 1.49 -6.52
C LEU A 171 4.47 1.42 -6.47
N TYR A 172 3.79 2.26 -5.68
CA TYR A 172 2.32 2.28 -5.66
C TYR A 172 1.73 2.62 -7.02
N ALA A 173 2.27 3.64 -7.69
CA ALA A 173 1.79 4.02 -8.99
C ALA A 173 2.09 2.91 -10.02
N ASP A 174 3.34 2.46 -10.10
CA ASP A 174 3.73 1.51 -11.15
C ASP A 174 3.15 0.11 -10.95
N ALA A 175 3.11 -0.38 -9.71
CA ALA A 175 2.62 -1.73 -9.43
C ALA A 175 1.09 -1.81 -9.51
N ALA A 176 0.37 -0.80 -9.00
CA ALA A 176 -1.10 -0.77 -9.07
C ALA A 176 -1.62 -0.28 -10.42
N GLY A 177 -0.76 0.25 -11.30
CA GLY A 177 -1.19 0.84 -12.57
C GLY A 177 -2.08 2.07 -12.40
N CYS A 178 -1.98 2.76 -11.26
CA CYS A 178 -2.83 3.88 -10.90
C CYS A 178 -2.01 5.17 -10.82
N THR A 179 -2.63 6.31 -11.08
CA THR A 179 -2.05 7.61 -10.76
C THR A 179 -1.97 7.77 -9.25
N VAL A 180 -0.83 8.22 -8.73
CA VAL A 180 -0.67 8.55 -7.31
C VAL A 180 -0.73 10.06 -7.14
N VAL A 181 -1.61 10.52 -6.24
CA VAL A 181 -1.68 11.90 -5.77
C VAL A 181 -1.21 11.92 -4.33
N ALA A 182 0.00 12.43 -4.11
CA ALA A 182 0.63 12.58 -2.81
C ALA A 182 0.14 13.87 -2.14
N SER A 183 -0.63 13.75 -1.07
CA SER A 183 -1.17 14.92 -0.36
C SER A 183 -0.06 15.83 0.15
N ALA A 184 -0.18 17.15 -0.06
CA ALA A 184 0.70 18.15 0.54
C ALA A 184 0.34 18.45 2.01
N ALA A 185 -0.76 17.87 2.52
CA ALA A 185 -1.18 18.08 3.89
C ALA A 185 -0.19 17.45 4.88
N GLU A 186 0.31 18.26 5.82
CA GLU A 186 1.23 17.80 6.85
C GLU A 186 0.61 16.70 7.72
N ASP A 187 -0.67 16.84 8.06
CA ASP A 187 -1.47 15.84 8.75
C ASP A 187 -2.89 15.82 8.17
N ALA A 188 -3.19 14.76 7.40
CA ALA A 188 -4.49 14.60 6.75
C ALA A 188 -5.64 14.37 7.74
N VAL A 189 -5.38 13.81 8.93
CA VAL A 189 -6.42 13.57 9.94
C VAL A 189 -6.78 14.88 10.63
N LEU A 190 -5.79 15.70 10.98
CA LEU A 190 -6.02 17.03 11.54
C LEU A 190 -6.72 17.94 10.52
N LEU A 191 -6.29 17.92 9.25
CA LEU A 191 -6.94 18.68 8.18
C LEU A 191 -8.41 18.23 7.99
N GLY A 192 -8.66 16.93 7.92
CA GLY A 192 -10.03 16.39 7.82
C GLY A 192 -10.90 16.77 9.02
N SER A 193 -10.34 16.76 10.24
CA SER A 193 -11.04 17.21 11.45
C SER A 193 -11.40 18.70 11.39
N ALA A 194 -10.50 19.53 10.86
CA ALA A 194 -10.77 20.95 10.64
C ALA A 194 -11.87 21.17 9.59
N MET A 195 -11.92 20.38 8.51
CA MET A 195 -13.00 20.43 7.51
C MET A 195 -14.37 20.12 8.11
N VAL A 196 -14.44 19.09 8.96
CA VAL A 196 -15.67 18.74 9.70
C VAL A 196 -16.08 19.89 10.64
N ALA A 197 -15.14 20.45 11.39
CA ALA A 197 -15.41 21.57 12.29
C ALA A 197 -15.88 22.83 11.53
N ALA A 198 -15.25 23.16 10.40
CA ALA A 198 -15.63 24.29 9.56
C ALA A 198 -17.04 24.13 8.98
N THR A 199 -17.41 22.90 8.59
CA THR A 199 -18.77 22.56 8.15
C THR A 199 -19.78 22.75 9.29
N ALA A 200 -19.49 22.20 10.47
CA ALA A 200 -20.36 22.32 11.65
C ALA A 200 -20.53 23.78 12.12
N ALA A 201 -19.51 24.62 11.92
CA ALA A 201 -19.55 26.05 12.20
C ALA A 201 -20.28 26.88 11.13
N GLY A 202 -20.75 26.26 10.04
CA GLY A 202 -21.44 26.94 8.94
C GLY A 202 -20.52 27.79 8.04
N LEU A 203 -19.21 27.59 8.11
CA LEU A 203 -18.24 28.26 7.23
C LEU A 203 -18.28 27.68 5.81
N HIS A 204 -18.68 26.41 5.69
CA HIS A 204 -18.95 25.72 4.44
C HIS A 204 -20.33 25.05 4.50
N PRO A 205 -21.05 24.95 3.37
CA PRO A 205 -22.42 24.42 3.34
C PRO A 205 -22.50 22.92 3.65
N ASP A 206 -21.46 22.16 3.28
CA ASP A 206 -21.34 20.73 3.54
C ASP A 206 -19.86 20.30 3.56
N LEU A 207 -19.61 19.04 3.93
CA LEU A 207 -18.27 18.49 4.06
C LEU A 207 -17.53 18.38 2.71
N GLY A 208 -18.24 18.17 1.60
CA GLY A 208 -17.63 18.15 0.26
C GLY A 208 -17.13 19.53 -0.16
N ALA A 209 -17.90 20.58 0.15
CA ALA A 209 -17.50 21.96 -0.06
C ALA A 209 -16.31 22.36 0.83
N ALA A 210 -16.30 21.94 2.10
CA ALA A 210 -15.16 22.15 2.99
C ALA A 210 -13.90 21.42 2.46
N ALA A 211 -14.04 20.17 2.03
CA ALA A 211 -12.93 19.40 1.47
C ALA A 211 -12.33 20.06 0.22
N THR A 212 -13.17 20.61 -0.66
CA THR A 212 -12.71 21.32 -1.86
C THR A 212 -12.02 22.65 -1.52
N ALA A 213 -12.59 23.42 -0.60
CA ALA A 213 -12.07 24.76 -0.25
C ALA A 213 -10.78 24.70 0.59
N MET A 214 -10.60 23.62 1.35
CA MET A 214 -9.47 23.43 2.26
C MET A 214 -8.44 22.43 1.73
N ASP A 215 -8.57 22.00 0.46
CA ASP A 215 -7.56 21.17 -0.19
C ASP A 215 -6.22 21.91 -0.24
N GLN A 216 -5.16 21.23 0.20
CA GLN A 216 -3.79 21.77 0.19
C GLN A 216 -3.02 21.38 -1.07
N GLY A 217 -3.65 20.63 -1.98
CA GLY A 217 -3.04 20.13 -3.20
C GLY A 217 -2.07 18.98 -2.92
N GLY A 218 -1.20 18.71 -3.89
CA GLY A 218 -0.29 17.59 -3.83
C GLY A 218 0.47 17.35 -5.13
N ASP A 219 1.46 16.47 -5.05
CA ASP A 219 2.23 16.05 -6.21
C ASP A 219 1.56 14.86 -6.88
N THR A 220 1.52 14.88 -8.21
CA THR A 220 0.93 13.80 -9.01
C THR A 220 2.02 13.01 -9.73
N ARG A 221 1.93 11.68 -9.66
CA ARG A 221 2.78 10.75 -10.38
C ARG A 221 1.93 9.73 -11.13
N ALA A 222 2.03 9.74 -12.46
CA ALA A 222 1.45 8.69 -13.31
C ALA A 222 2.28 7.39 -13.22
N PRO A 223 1.68 6.22 -13.47
CA PRO A 223 2.44 4.97 -13.61
C PRO A 223 3.39 5.06 -14.81
N ASP A 224 4.59 4.49 -14.68
CA ASP A 224 5.54 4.35 -15.79
C ASP A 224 5.12 3.19 -16.72
N PRO A 225 4.75 3.45 -17.98
CA PRO A 225 4.37 2.38 -18.92
C PRO A 225 5.49 1.37 -19.18
N ALA A 226 6.77 1.78 -19.07
CA ALA A 226 7.90 0.87 -19.25
C ALA A 226 8.03 -0.14 -18.09
N ALA A 227 7.46 0.18 -16.93
CA ALA A 227 7.46 -0.70 -15.76
C ALA A 227 6.31 -1.71 -15.75
N ALA A 228 5.26 -1.50 -16.55
CA ALA A 228 4.02 -2.27 -16.48
C ALA A 228 4.24 -3.78 -16.63
N GLN A 229 4.96 -4.20 -17.68
CA GLN A 229 5.22 -5.63 -17.94
C GLN A 229 5.95 -6.31 -16.77
N ARG A 230 6.90 -5.61 -16.13
CA ARG A 230 7.62 -6.13 -14.96
C ARG A 230 6.66 -6.37 -13.79
N PHE A 231 5.78 -5.41 -13.51
CA PHE A 231 4.84 -5.56 -12.40
C PHE A 231 3.72 -6.57 -12.68
N ASP A 232 3.35 -6.80 -13.94
CA ASP A 232 2.46 -7.90 -14.31
C ASP A 232 3.09 -9.26 -14.02
N VAL A 233 4.38 -9.44 -14.32
CA VAL A 233 5.11 -10.66 -13.96
C VAL A 233 5.21 -10.81 -12.44
N ASP A 234 5.61 -9.75 -11.73
CA ASP A 234 5.70 -9.77 -10.26
C ASP A 234 4.33 -10.06 -9.62
N TYR A 235 3.23 -9.52 -10.19
CA TYR A 235 1.89 -9.78 -9.71
C TYR A 235 1.43 -11.22 -9.95
N GLY A 236 1.76 -11.80 -11.11
CA GLY A 236 1.53 -13.22 -11.37
C GLY A 236 2.23 -14.12 -10.35
N ILE A 237 3.48 -13.80 -10.00
CA ILE A 237 4.24 -14.53 -8.96
C ILE A 237 3.60 -14.32 -7.58
N PHE A 238 3.19 -13.10 -7.26
CA PHE A 238 2.50 -12.78 -6.01
C PHE A 238 1.21 -13.60 -5.82
N LEU A 239 0.38 -13.72 -6.86
CA LEU A 239 -0.82 -14.57 -6.84
C LEU A 239 -0.47 -16.07 -6.74
N ALA A 240 0.59 -16.52 -7.42
CA ALA A 240 1.07 -17.88 -7.31
C ALA A 240 1.56 -18.21 -5.88
N MET A 241 2.22 -17.27 -5.20
CA MET A 241 2.62 -17.43 -3.79
C MET A 241 1.42 -17.54 -2.85
N HIS A 242 0.34 -16.79 -3.09
CA HIS A 242 -0.91 -16.95 -2.33
C HIS A 242 -1.52 -18.36 -2.54
N ALA A 243 -1.53 -18.85 -3.78
CA ALA A 243 -2.02 -20.19 -4.08
C ALA A 243 -1.16 -21.28 -3.42
N GLN A 244 0.17 -21.14 -3.51
CA GLN A 244 1.11 -22.06 -2.88
C GLN A 244 0.95 -22.10 -1.35
N ARG A 245 0.83 -20.94 -0.69
CA ARG A 245 0.59 -20.88 0.76
C ARG A 245 -0.66 -21.67 1.14
N ARG A 246 -1.78 -21.42 0.43
CA ARG A 246 -3.04 -22.15 0.67
C ARG A 246 -2.90 -23.65 0.50
N GLU A 247 -2.12 -24.11 -0.48
CA GLU A 247 -1.86 -25.54 -0.69
C GLU A 247 -1.09 -26.15 0.48
N ILE A 248 -0.03 -25.48 0.95
CA ILE A 248 0.77 -25.93 2.11
C ILE A 248 -0.09 -25.96 3.39
N ASP A 249 -0.90 -24.93 3.63
CA ASP A 249 -1.78 -24.84 4.79
C ASP A 249 -2.79 -26.01 4.79
N ALA A 250 -3.40 -26.31 3.64
CA ALA A 250 -4.35 -27.41 3.49
C ALA A 250 -3.74 -28.82 3.65
N MET A 251 -2.42 -28.96 3.53
CA MET A 251 -1.72 -30.22 3.84
C MET A 251 -1.43 -30.40 5.33
N SER A 252 -1.48 -29.30 6.08
CA SER A 252 -1.16 -29.26 7.52
C SER A 252 -2.41 -29.40 8.41
N ASP A 253 -3.61 -29.31 7.81
CA ASP A 253 -4.93 -29.54 8.42
C ASP A 253 -5.37 -31.01 8.30
#